data_AF-A0A7V9BT53-F1
#
_entry.id   AF-A0A7V9BT53-F1
#
_cell.length_a   1.000
_cell.length_b   1.000
_cell.length_c   1.000
_cell.angle_alpha   90.00
_cell.angle_beta   90.00
_cell.angle_gamma   90.00
#
_symmetry.space_group_name_H-M   'P 1'
#
loop_
_entity.id
_entity.type
_entity.pdbx_description
1 polymer ?
#
loop_
_entity_poly.entity_id
_entity_poly.type
_entity_poly.pdbx_seq_one_letter_code
_entity_poly.pdbx_strand_id
1 'polypeptide(L)'
;MSYRATNGEPGAGGKSAGQLMKEITEGISVLVHKEIELAKQELGESVTVKAKGAAIIAIAGVFGFFALIFVLLALRDGLDTFLWQWIADIVTALILALVGAGAALFARKKLASPISADLTKKTIKDDVEMARSLGKSTGSSTRTTSEVTRTGV
;
A
#
# COMPACT_ATOMS: atom_id res chain seq x y z
N MET A 1 10.16 -1.46 -75.39
CA MET A 1 11.26 -1.68 -74.42
C MET A 1 11.72 -0.29 -73.97
N SER A 2 11.20 0.19 -72.84
CA SER A 2 11.38 1.57 -72.38
C SER A 2 11.78 1.52 -70.91
N TYR A 3 13.05 1.75 -70.62
CA TYR A 3 13.53 1.91 -69.25
C TYR A 3 13.11 3.30 -68.76
N ARG A 4 12.13 3.34 -67.84
CA ARG A 4 11.79 4.54 -67.08
C ARG A 4 12.77 4.63 -65.92
N ALA A 5 13.73 5.54 -66.02
CA ALA A 5 14.51 5.98 -64.88
C ALA A 5 13.54 6.65 -63.88
N THR A 6 13.18 5.95 -62.81
CA THR A 6 12.53 6.56 -61.67
C THR A 6 13.63 7.11 -60.77
N ASN A 7 13.86 8.41 -60.93
CA ASN A 7 14.37 9.38 -59.97
C ASN A 7 14.86 8.82 -58.64
N GLY A 8 16.13 9.09 -58.32
CA GLY A 8 16.71 8.78 -57.03
C GLY A 8 15.86 9.32 -55.89
N GLU A 9 15.55 8.44 -54.94
CA GLU A 9 15.00 8.81 -53.65
C GLU A 9 16.17 9.32 -52.78
N PRO A 10 16.23 10.63 -52.45
CA PRO A 10 17.17 11.11 -51.45
C PRO A 10 16.57 10.76 -50.09
N GLY A 11 17.04 9.69 -49.46
CA GLY A 11 16.53 9.36 -48.12
C GLY A 11 16.94 8.04 -47.49
N ALA A 12 17.82 7.22 -48.09
CA ALA A 12 18.46 6.12 -47.38
C ALA A 12 19.62 6.63 -46.50
N GLY A 13 19.32 7.59 -45.61
CA GLY A 13 20.22 7.94 -44.51
C GLY A 13 19.97 6.93 -43.40
N GLY A 14 20.95 6.06 -43.11
CA GLY A 14 20.88 5.17 -41.95
C GLY A 14 20.40 5.96 -40.73
N LYS A 15 19.36 5.46 -40.03
CA LYS A 15 18.76 6.15 -38.89
C LYS A 15 19.88 6.71 -38.02
N SER A 16 19.95 8.03 -37.90
CA SER A 16 21.02 8.65 -37.11
C SER A 16 20.92 8.16 -35.68
N ALA A 17 22.05 8.12 -34.96
CA ALA A 17 22.06 7.73 -33.55
C ALA A 17 21.04 8.53 -32.70
N GLY A 18 20.76 9.78 -33.11
CA GLY A 18 19.72 10.61 -32.50
C GLY A 18 18.29 10.12 -32.75
N GLN A 19 17.99 9.59 -33.93
CA GLN A 19 16.68 9.02 -34.26
C GLN A 19 16.40 7.73 -33.48
N LEU A 20 17.41 6.87 -33.31
CA LEU A 20 17.31 5.63 -32.55
C LEU A 20 17.14 5.90 -31.05
N MET A 21 17.88 6.86 -30.49
CA MET A 21 17.69 7.26 -29.10
C MET A 21 16.31 7.85 -28.86
N LYS A 22 15.77 8.61 -29.81
CA LYS A 22 14.40 9.15 -29.72
C LYS A 22 13.35 8.02 -29.66
N GLU A 23 13.46 7.00 -30.51
CA GLU A 23 12.55 5.84 -30.49
C GLU A 23 12.64 5.04 -29.17
N ILE A 24 13.84 4.86 -28.60
CA ILE A 24 14.02 4.18 -27.32
C ILE A 24 13.42 4.99 -26.17
N THR A 25 13.63 6.31 -26.14
CA THR A 25 13.03 7.19 -25.12
C THR A 25 11.51 7.24 -25.21
N GLU A 26 10.94 7.31 -26.43
CA GLU A 26 9.49 7.22 -26.64
C GLU A 26 8.94 5.86 -26.18
N GLY A 27 9.63 4.75 -26.47
CA GLY A 27 9.24 3.41 -26.01
C GLY A 27 9.22 3.26 -24.49
N ILE A 28 10.24 3.80 -23.80
CA ILE A 28 10.29 3.84 -22.32
C ILE A 28 9.15 4.70 -21.78
N SER A 29 8.89 5.87 -22.40
CA SER A 29 7.80 6.76 -21.97
C SER A 29 6.43 6.09 -22.08
N VAL A 30 6.21 5.26 -23.11
CA VAL A 30 4.98 4.46 -23.27
C VAL A 30 4.88 3.38 -22.21
N LEU A 31 5.97 2.70 -21.87
CA LEU A 31 5.96 1.63 -20.87
C LEU A 31 5.68 2.18 -19.46
N VAL A 32 6.32 3.31 -19.10
CA VAL A 32 6.08 4.00 -17.83
C VAL A 32 4.62 4.44 -17.72
N HIS A 33 4.04 4.98 -18.81
CA HIS A 33 2.63 5.35 -18.81
C HIS A 33 1.72 4.13 -18.57
N LYS A 34 2.02 2.99 -19.21
CA LYS A 34 1.28 1.74 -19.02
C LYS A 34 1.38 1.19 -17.61
N GLU A 35 2.55 1.21 -16.99
CA GLU A 35 2.71 0.78 -15.58
C GLU A 35 1.93 1.69 -14.63
N ILE A 36 1.91 3.01 -14.90
CA ILE A 36 1.10 3.95 -14.11
C ILE A 36 -0.39 3.67 -14.30
N GLU A 37 -0.86 3.39 -15.53
CA GLU A 37 -2.25 3.04 -15.79
C GLU A 37 -2.65 1.73 -15.11
N LEU A 38 -1.80 0.70 -15.18
CA LEU A 38 -2.01 -0.58 -14.49
C LEU A 38 -2.04 -0.41 -12.97
N ALA A 39 -1.06 0.32 -12.42
CA ALA A 39 -1.02 0.61 -11.00
C ALA A 39 -2.26 1.40 -10.55
N LYS A 40 -2.71 2.38 -11.34
CA LYS A 40 -3.97 3.11 -11.07
C LYS A 40 -5.18 2.18 -11.07
N GLN A 41 -5.25 1.22 -11.98
CA GLN A 41 -6.34 0.24 -12.03
C GLN A 41 -6.32 -0.67 -10.80
N GLU A 42 -5.17 -1.27 -10.48
CA GLU A 42 -5.02 -2.17 -9.33
C GLU A 42 -5.23 -1.43 -7.98
N LEU A 43 -4.71 -0.21 -7.87
CA LEU A 43 -4.99 0.67 -6.72
C LEU A 43 -6.47 1.03 -6.64
N GLY A 44 -7.11 1.36 -7.76
CA GLY A 44 -8.53 1.69 -7.82
C GLY A 44 -9.43 0.53 -7.39
N GLU A 45 -9.13 -0.68 -7.87
CA GLU A 45 -9.87 -1.90 -7.52
C GLU A 45 -9.67 -2.27 -6.05
N SER A 46 -8.43 -2.26 -5.57
CA SER A 46 -8.12 -2.57 -4.16
C SER A 46 -8.71 -1.54 -3.19
N VAL A 47 -8.72 -0.25 -3.54
CA VAL A 47 -9.37 0.81 -2.75
C VAL A 47 -10.89 0.63 -2.77
N THR A 48 -11.48 0.35 -3.92
CA THR A 48 -12.95 0.17 -4.05
C THR A 48 -13.44 -1.01 -3.22
N VAL A 49 -12.75 -2.16 -3.27
CA VAL A 49 -13.10 -3.34 -2.48
C VAL A 49 -12.97 -3.06 -0.99
N LYS A 50 -11.86 -2.43 -0.57
CA LYS A 50 -11.66 -2.02 0.85
C LYS A 50 -12.72 -1.02 1.31
N ALA A 51 -13.08 -0.05 0.47
CA ALA A 51 -14.09 0.95 0.79
C ALA A 51 -15.49 0.33 0.94
N LYS A 52 -15.88 -0.56 0.02
CA LYS A 52 -17.14 -1.32 0.13
C LYS A 52 -17.17 -2.19 1.39
N GLY A 53 -16.07 -2.88 1.69
CA GLY A 53 -15.93 -3.66 2.91
C GLY A 53 -16.09 -2.81 4.17
N ALA A 54 -15.41 -1.65 4.22
CA ALA A 54 -15.52 -0.69 5.32
C ALA A 54 -16.95 -0.14 5.47
N ALA A 55 -17.64 0.17 4.36
CA ALA A 55 -19.02 0.64 4.39
C ALA A 55 -19.97 -0.42 4.99
N ILE A 56 -19.86 -1.69 4.58
CA ILE A 56 -20.67 -2.78 5.13
C ILE A 56 -20.39 -2.95 6.63
N ILE A 57 -19.12 -2.92 7.04
CA ILE A 57 -18.74 -3.01 8.46
C ILE A 57 -19.32 -1.83 9.25
N ALA A 58 -19.29 -0.61 8.71
CA ALA A 58 -19.87 0.55 9.36
C ALA A 58 -21.40 0.39 9.56
N ILE A 59 -22.12 -0.04 8.52
CA ILE A 59 -23.56 -0.31 8.59
C ILE A 59 -23.84 -1.41 9.61
N ALA A 60 -23.14 -2.53 9.54
CA ALA A 60 -23.26 -3.63 10.49
C ALA A 60 -22.95 -3.18 11.92
N GLY A 61 -21.96 -2.30 12.11
CA GLY A 61 -21.64 -1.70 13.39
C GLY A 61 -22.78 -0.86 13.95
N VAL A 62 -23.41 -0.02 13.12
CA VAL A 62 -24.56 0.81 13.53
C VAL A 62 -25.77 -0.06 13.90
N PHE A 63 -26.14 -1.01 13.05
CA PHE A 63 -27.25 -1.91 13.34
C PHE A 63 -26.97 -2.83 14.53
N GLY A 64 -25.73 -3.32 14.67
CA GLY A 64 -25.29 -4.09 15.83
C GLY A 64 -25.35 -3.28 17.12
N PHE A 65 -25.01 -1.99 17.07
CA PHE A 65 -25.14 -1.08 18.21
C PHE A 65 -26.59 -0.87 18.63
N PHE A 66 -27.50 -0.62 17.67
CA PHE A 66 -28.93 -0.54 17.98
C PHE A 66 -29.49 -1.85 18.52
N ALA A 67 -29.13 -2.99 17.92
CA ALA A 67 -29.53 -4.30 18.40
C ALA A 67 -29.08 -4.53 19.85
N LEU A 68 -27.86 -4.14 20.20
CA LEU A 68 -27.35 -4.22 21.58
C LEU A 68 -28.18 -3.38 22.55
N ILE A 69 -28.58 -2.16 22.17
CA ILE A 69 -29.48 -1.33 23.00
C ILE A 69 -30.80 -2.04 23.25
N PHE A 70 -31.45 -2.59 22.21
CA PHE A 70 -32.71 -3.30 22.37
C PHE A 70 -32.57 -4.56 23.23
N VAL A 71 -31.46 -5.29 23.12
CA VAL A 71 -31.16 -6.45 23.99
C VAL A 71 -31.02 -6.02 25.44
N LEU A 72 -30.34 -4.91 25.72
CA LEU A 72 -30.18 -4.39 27.09
C LEU A 72 -31.51 -3.92 27.67
N LEU A 73 -32.35 -3.24 26.87
CA LEU A 73 -33.71 -2.86 27.29
C LEU A 73 -34.57 -4.08 27.57
N ALA A 74 -34.57 -5.08 26.67
CA ALA A 74 -35.32 -6.32 26.87
C ALA A 74 -34.82 -7.10 28.10
N LEU A 75 -33.51 -7.13 28.35
CA LEU A 75 -32.93 -7.76 29.53
C LEU A 75 -33.38 -7.04 30.81
N ARG A 76 -33.28 -5.71 30.83
CA ARG A 76 -33.73 -4.86 31.93
C ARG A 76 -35.22 -5.07 32.23
N ASP A 77 -36.08 -4.92 31.23
CA ASP A 77 -37.54 -5.05 31.38
C ASP A 77 -37.94 -6.49 31.76
N GLY A 78 -37.20 -7.48 31.24
CA GLY A 78 -37.37 -8.88 31.65
C GLY A 78 -36.98 -9.13 33.11
N LEU A 79 -35.89 -8.53 33.59
CA LEU A 79 -35.48 -8.61 34.99
C LEU A 79 -36.42 -7.85 35.94
N ASP A 80 -36.99 -6.73 35.49
CA ASP A 80 -37.96 -5.94 36.25
C ASP A 80 -39.24 -6.72 36.59
N THR A 81 -39.53 -7.80 35.83
CA THR A 81 -40.64 -8.70 36.17
C THR A 81 -40.40 -9.50 37.46
N PHE A 82 -39.14 -9.68 37.87
CA PHE A 82 -38.76 -10.50 39.03
C PHE A 82 -38.08 -9.69 40.15
N LEU A 83 -37.56 -8.50 39.84
CA LEU A 83 -36.76 -7.64 40.72
C LEU A 83 -37.30 -6.22 40.70
N TRP A 84 -36.90 -5.39 41.67
CA TRP A 84 -37.18 -3.96 41.59
C TRP A 84 -36.41 -3.35 40.41
N GLN A 85 -37.04 -2.49 39.64
CA GLN A 85 -36.46 -1.71 38.53
C GLN A 85 -35.02 -1.25 38.75
N TRP A 86 -34.70 -0.64 39.89
CA TRP A 86 -33.34 -0.15 40.15
C TRP A 86 -32.31 -1.29 40.29
N ILE A 87 -32.71 -2.47 40.78
CA ILE A 87 -31.86 -3.65 40.84
C ILE A 87 -31.66 -4.23 39.43
N ALA A 88 -32.73 -4.31 38.64
CA ALA A 88 -32.66 -4.74 37.24
C ALA A 88 -31.70 -3.86 36.42
N ASP A 89 -31.75 -2.54 36.61
CA ASP A 89 -30.85 -1.58 35.99
C ASP A 89 -29.38 -1.82 36.38
N ILE A 90 -29.11 -2.02 37.68
CA ILE A 90 -27.74 -2.28 38.18
C ILE A 90 -27.19 -3.60 37.64
N VAL A 91 -27.99 -4.67 37.65
CA VAL A 91 -27.56 -5.98 37.15
C VAL A 91 -27.27 -5.92 35.66
N THR A 92 -28.14 -5.26 34.88
CA THR A 92 -27.93 -5.05 33.45
C THR A 92 -26.65 -4.26 33.17
N ALA A 93 -26.41 -3.19 33.94
CA ALA A 93 -25.18 -2.39 33.84
C ALA A 93 -23.93 -3.21 34.19
N LEU A 94 -23.99 -4.07 35.20
CA LEU A 94 -22.88 -4.94 35.59
C LEU A 94 -22.54 -5.96 34.49
N ILE A 95 -23.55 -6.59 33.89
CA ILE A 95 -23.37 -7.51 32.76
C ILE A 95 -22.68 -6.79 31.60
N LEU A 96 -23.15 -5.58 31.26
CA LEU A 96 -22.55 -4.77 30.19
C LEU A 96 -21.09 -4.41 30.51
N ALA A 97 -20.79 -4.04 31.76
CA ALA A 97 -19.43 -3.74 32.20
C ALA A 97 -18.49 -4.94 32.06
N LEU A 98 -18.95 -6.15 32.41
CA LEU A 98 -18.16 -7.38 32.26
C LEU A 98 -17.88 -7.71 30.79
N VAL A 99 -18.91 -7.61 29.94
CA VAL A 99 -18.76 -7.83 28.49
C VAL A 99 -17.81 -6.78 27.89
N GLY A 100 -17.98 -5.51 28.26
CA GLY A 100 -17.12 -4.42 27.81
C GLY A 100 -15.66 -4.59 28.26
N ALA A 101 -15.43 -4.99 29.51
CA ALA A 101 -14.10 -5.30 30.02
C ALA A 101 -13.47 -6.47 29.25
N GLY A 102 -14.23 -7.55 29.02
CA GLY A 102 -13.77 -8.69 28.22
C GLY A 102 -13.40 -8.29 26.79
N ALA A 103 -14.25 -7.51 26.12
CA ALA A 103 -13.99 -7.00 24.77
C ALA A 103 -12.75 -6.08 24.73
N ALA A 104 -12.59 -5.20 25.72
CA ALA A 104 -11.42 -4.33 25.83
C ALA A 104 -10.12 -5.11 26.05
N LEU A 105 -10.15 -6.14 26.91
CA LEU A 105 -9.01 -7.03 27.12
C LEU A 105 -8.66 -7.83 25.86
N PHE A 106 -9.67 -8.33 25.14
CA PHE A 106 -9.48 -9.04 23.88
C PHE A 106 -8.86 -8.12 22.81
N ALA A 107 -9.39 -6.91 22.66
CA ALA A 107 -8.86 -5.90 21.75
C ALA A 107 -7.41 -5.55 22.09
N ARG A 108 -7.11 -5.30 23.38
CA ARG A 108 -5.76 -5.06 23.87
C ARG A 108 -4.81 -6.21 23.54
N LYS A 109 -5.22 -7.47 23.78
CA LYS A 109 -4.40 -8.65 23.45
C LYS A 109 -4.13 -8.75 21.94
N LYS A 110 -5.12 -8.44 21.11
CA LYS A 110 -4.99 -8.52 19.64
C LYS A 110 -4.14 -7.38 19.06
N LEU A 111 -4.17 -6.20 19.67
CA LEU A 111 -3.29 -5.07 19.34
C LEU A 111 -1.89 -5.18 19.97
N ALA A 112 -1.74 -5.93 21.07
CA ALA A 112 -0.47 -6.18 21.73
C ALA A 112 0.34 -7.30 21.05
N SER A 113 -0.30 -8.18 20.28
CA SER A 113 0.42 -8.96 19.29
C SER A 113 1.04 -7.99 18.30
N PRO A 114 2.37 -8.04 18.06
CA PRO A 114 3.00 -7.17 17.07
C PRO A 114 2.38 -7.51 15.72
N ILE A 115 1.43 -6.68 15.26
CA ILE A 115 1.18 -6.51 13.83
C ILE A 115 2.56 -6.31 13.26
N SER A 116 3.08 -7.24 12.45
CA SER A 116 4.49 -7.37 12.06
C SER A 116 5.10 -6.06 11.55
N ALA A 117 5.42 -5.16 12.47
CA ALA A 117 6.15 -3.93 12.26
C ALA A 117 7.60 -4.25 11.91
N ASP A 118 8.03 -5.50 12.12
CA ASP A 118 9.30 -6.03 11.66
C ASP A 118 9.43 -6.02 10.13
N LEU A 119 8.34 -6.20 9.37
CA LEU A 119 8.42 -6.09 7.90
C LEU A 119 8.58 -4.63 7.46
N THR A 120 7.83 -3.70 8.06
CA THR A 120 7.92 -2.27 7.71
C THR A 120 9.22 -1.64 8.19
N LYS A 121 9.74 -2.05 9.36
CA LYS A 121 11.00 -1.51 9.88
C LYS A 121 12.23 -2.12 9.21
N LYS A 122 12.22 -3.41 8.84
CA LYS A 122 13.34 -4.00 8.08
C LYS A 122 13.43 -3.42 6.68
N THR A 123 12.34 -3.37 5.93
CA THR A 123 12.35 -2.79 4.57
C THR A 123 12.81 -1.33 4.56
N ILE A 124 12.30 -0.49 5.48
CA ILE A 124 12.75 0.91 5.57
C ILE A 124 14.22 1.02 5.99
N LYS A 125 14.71 0.14 6.87
CA LYS A 125 16.12 0.16 7.31
C LYS A 125 17.06 -0.30 6.20
N ASP A 126 16.69 -1.37 5.49
CA ASP A 126 17.46 -1.93 4.37
C ASP A 126 17.53 -0.92 3.20
N ASP A 127 16.43 -0.21 2.91
CA ASP A 127 16.39 0.86 1.89
C ASP A 127 17.30 2.05 2.25
N VAL A 128 17.31 2.46 3.53
CA VAL A 128 18.17 3.56 4.02
C VAL A 128 19.65 3.16 4.03
N GLU A 129 19.97 1.91 4.37
CA GLU A 129 21.35 1.40 4.29
C GLU A 129 21.83 1.28 2.84
N MET A 130 20.97 0.84 1.92
CA MET A 130 21.27 0.82 0.49
C MET A 130 21.55 2.24 -0.04
N ALA A 131 20.71 3.21 0.30
CA ALA A 131 20.92 4.61 -0.10
C ALA A 131 22.23 5.20 0.47
N ARG A 132 22.58 4.90 1.72
CA ARG A 132 23.85 5.33 2.33
C ARG A 132 25.07 4.66 1.71
N SER A 133 24.99 3.38 1.35
CA SER A 133 26.13 2.67 0.73
C SER A 133 26.42 3.15 -0.68
N LEU A 134 25.37 3.48 -1.47
CA LEU A 134 25.50 4.10 -2.79
C LEU A 134 26.17 5.47 -2.71
N GLY A 135 25.80 6.32 -1.74
CA GLY A 135 26.48 7.60 -1.52
C GLY A 135 27.94 7.49 -1.06
N LYS A 136 28.31 6.37 -0.41
CA LYS A 136 29.67 6.14 0.08
C LYS A 136 30.61 5.57 -1.00
N SER A 137 30.13 4.79 -1.96
CA SER A 137 30.98 4.19 -3.01
C SER A 137 31.30 5.15 -4.17
N THR A 138 30.47 6.17 -4.41
CA THR A 138 30.74 7.20 -5.43
C THR A 138 31.93 8.09 -5.08
N GLY A 139 32.34 8.16 -3.81
CA GLY A 139 33.48 8.98 -3.37
C GLY A 139 34.87 8.33 -3.48
N SER A 140 34.96 7.02 -3.80
CA SER A 140 36.25 6.29 -3.74
C SER A 140 36.85 5.92 -5.10
N SER A 141 36.13 6.08 -6.22
CA SER A 141 36.65 5.71 -7.56
C SER A 141 37.54 6.76 -8.23
N THR A 142 37.69 7.97 -7.68
CA THR A 142 38.53 9.02 -8.33
C THR A 142 40.01 8.97 -7.92
N ARG A 143 40.45 8.02 -7.10
CA ARG A 143 41.85 7.97 -6.60
C ARG A 143 42.75 6.85 -7.13
N THR A 144 42.27 5.97 -8.00
CA THR A 144 43.03 4.78 -8.46
C THR A 144 43.21 4.71 -9.98
N THR A 145 43.14 5.85 -10.69
CA THR A 145 43.44 5.93 -12.14
C THR A 145 44.67 6.77 -12.43
N SER A 146 45.62 6.86 -11.48
CA SER A 146 46.90 7.54 -11.67
C SER A 146 48.13 6.63 -11.53
N GLU A 147 47.95 5.31 -11.39
CA GLU A 147 49.07 4.37 -11.16
C GLU A 147 49.28 3.34 -12.29
N VAL A 148 48.64 3.50 -13.46
CA VAL A 148 48.79 2.57 -14.60
C VAL A 148 49.26 3.30 -15.86
N THR A 149 50.26 4.18 -15.72
CA THR A 149 50.94 4.79 -16.90
C THR A 149 52.43 5.02 -16.65
N ARG A 150 53.07 4.25 -15.75
CA ARG A 150 54.52 4.34 -15.51
C ARG A 150 55.20 2.99 -15.48
N THR A 151 54.92 2.13 -16.47
CA THR A 151 55.78 0.97 -16.76
C THR A 151 55.55 0.57 -18.22
N GLY A 152 56.25 1.25 -19.12
CA GLY A 152 56.07 1.05 -20.55
C GLY A 152 56.85 2.04 -21.39
N VAL A 153 58.15 2.18 -21.11
CA VAL A 153 59.21 2.58 -22.06
C VAL A 153 60.46 1.82 -21.65
#